data_AF-A0A661UXR6-F1
#
_entry.id   AF-A0A661UXR6-F1
#
_cell.length_a   1.000
_cell.length_b   1.000
_cell.length_c   1.000
_cell.angle_alpha   90.00
_cell.angle_beta   90.00
_cell.angle_gamma   90.00
#
_symmetry.space_group_name_H-M   'P 1'
#
loop_
_entity.id
_entity.type
_entity.pdbx_description
1 polymer ?
#
loop_
_entity_poly.entity_id
_entity_poly.type
_entity_poly.pdbx_seq_one_letter_code
_entity_poly.pdbx_strand_id
1 'polypeptide(L)'
;MKRIESILVLMMLLSNLFGWGGLAHRIITEQAMENLPDEMQLSNDWKSYVVEHCTDPDWRKDETPGEKEKHYIDIDFYEEFNRGEMIFEKDELISKYGEKVVIDQGVLPWAIMETYQNLITAFTEQNEKNILLYTSDLAHYIEDGSQPQHVILNYNGKLTDQPGIHGRYETDMIRNFEMEIREDMKLNPVEDIELDLKFVFDYISNSNSLSPIIFAADLQALKIAEDYNEKYYNILWFKTKYITKLQLNVASKVLASLIYSAWIDAGKNK
;
A
#
# COMPACT_ATOMS: atom_id res chain seq x y z
N MET A 1 14.16 -39.37 11.01
CA MET A 1 12.79 -38.81 11.10
C MET A 1 12.79 -37.38 11.64
N LYS A 2 13.47 -37.06 12.76
CA LYS A 2 13.53 -35.67 13.30
C LYS A 2 14.07 -34.57 12.36
N ARG A 3 14.94 -34.90 11.39
CA ARG A 3 15.48 -33.93 10.41
C ARG A 3 14.51 -33.56 9.27
N ILE A 4 13.50 -34.40 9.01
CA ILE A 4 12.52 -34.16 7.95
C ILE A 4 11.41 -33.24 8.48
N GLU A 5 11.05 -33.39 9.75
CA GLU A 5 10.11 -32.51 10.45
C GLU A 5 10.64 -31.07 10.55
N SER A 6 11.95 -30.87 10.76
CA SER A 6 12.55 -29.53 10.79
C SER A 6 12.57 -28.84 9.41
N ILE A 7 12.57 -29.59 8.30
CA ILE A 7 12.54 -29.02 6.94
C ILE A 7 11.10 -28.64 6.54
N LEU A 8 10.10 -29.41 6.98
CA LEU A 8 8.68 -29.09 6.78
C LEU A 8 8.23 -27.85 7.58
N VAL A 9 8.75 -27.63 8.79
CA VAL A 9 8.48 -26.42 9.58
C VAL A 9 9.18 -25.19 9.00
N LEU A 10 10.33 -25.36 8.33
CA LEU A 10 11.04 -24.24 7.68
C LEU A 10 10.38 -23.82 6.34
N MET A 11 9.68 -24.72 5.65
CA MET A 11 8.93 -24.38 4.43
C MET A 11 7.60 -23.64 4.69
N MET A 12 7.05 -23.71 5.91
CA MET A 12 5.86 -22.91 6.29
C MET A 12 6.19 -21.46 6.67
N LEU A 13 7.46 -21.06 6.68
CA LEU A 13 7.90 -19.67 6.96
C LEU A 13 8.09 -18.82 5.69
N LEU A 14 7.77 -19.37 4.51
CA LEU A 14 7.64 -18.62 3.26
C LEU A 14 6.17 -18.25 3.01
N SER A 15 5.49 -17.70 4.01
CA SER A 15 4.26 -16.95 3.76
C SER A 15 4.68 -15.59 3.20
N ASN A 16 4.92 -15.55 1.89
CA ASN A 16 4.49 -14.47 1.01
C ASN A 16 4.14 -13.17 1.75
N LEU A 17 5.17 -12.38 2.05
CA LEU A 17 5.04 -11.04 2.58
C LEU A 17 4.76 -10.16 1.36
N PHE A 18 3.48 -10.06 1.01
CA PHE A 18 3.01 -9.17 -0.06
C PHE A 18 2.60 -7.84 0.55
N GLY A 19 2.52 -6.82 -0.31
CA GLY A 19 1.66 -5.65 -0.13
C GLY A 19 0.24 -6.05 0.16
N TRP A 20 -0.67 -5.07 0.25
CA TRP A 20 -2.11 -5.36 0.42
C TRP A 20 -2.47 -6.62 -0.38
N GLY A 21 -2.89 -7.73 0.24
CA GLY A 21 -2.88 -9.02 -0.45
C GLY A 21 -3.68 -8.86 -1.75
N GLY A 22 -3.17 -9.33 -2.91
CA GLY A 22 -3.53 -8.77 -4.24
C GLY A 22 -5.01 -8.56 -4.60
N LEU A 23 -5.94 -9.11 -3.82
CA LEU A 23 -7.35 -8.73 -3.81
C LEU A 23 -7.61 -7.27 -3.38
N ALA A 24 -6.99 -6.78 -2.30
CA ALA A 24 -7.18 -5.41 -1.83
C ALA A 24 -6.64 -4.38 -2.83
N HIS A 25 -5.44 -4.58 -3.41
CA HIS A 25 -4.94 -3.77 -4.53
C HIS A 25 -5.97 -3.67 -5.65
N ARG A 26 -6.48 -4.82 -6.12
CA ARG A 26 -7.49 -4.86 -7.19
C ARG A 26 -8.78 -4.12 -6.82
N ILE A 27 -9.31 -4.28 -5.61
CA ILE A 27 -10.52 -3.57 -5.16
C ILE A 27 -10.30 -2.05 -5.18
N ILE A 28 -9.15 -1.59 -4.67
CA ILE A 28 -8.82 -0.16 -4.61
C ILE A 28 -8.66 0.40 -6.03
N THR A 29 -7.88 -0.29 -6.86
CA THR A 29 -7.62 0.10 -8.25
C THR A 29 -8.91 0.11 -9.07
N GLU A 30 -9.75 -0.93 -8.98
CA GLU A 30 -11.07 -0.99 -9.64
C GLU A 30 -11.89 0.24 -9.30
N GLN A 31 -12.04 0.54 -8.00
CA GLN A 31 -12.80 1.68 -7.56
C GLN A 31 -12.18 3.00 -8.05
N ALA A 32 -10.86 3.12 -8.07
CA ALA A 32 -10.17 4.32 -8.55
C ALA A 32 -10.40 4.53 -10.05
N MET A 33 -10.31 3.48 -10.86
CA MET A 33 -10.54 3.54 -12.31
C MET A 33 -11.99 3.92 -12.66
N GLU A 34 -12.96 3.44 -11.88
CA GLU A 34 -14.36 3.84 -12.01
C GLU A 34 -14.58 5.33 -11.66
N ASN A 35 -13.78 5.85 -10.74
CA ASN A 35 -13.91 7.20 -10.23
C ASN A 35 -13.26 8.27 -11.11
N LEU A 36 -12.36 7.87 -12.03
CA LEU A 36 -11.72 8.79 -12.98
C LEU A 36 -12.76 9.52 -13.84
N PRO A 37 -12.61 10.83 -14.05
CA PRO A 37 -13.60 11.63 -14.76
C PRO A 37 -13.66 11.31 -16.26
N ASP A 38 -14.87 11.33 -16.81
CA ASP A 38 -15.14 11.01 -18.22
C ASP A 38 -14.37 11.91 -19.22
N GLU A 39 -13.95 13.11 -18.81
CA GLU A 39 -13.17 14.02 -19.66
C GLU A 39 -11.81 13.44 -20.09
N MET A 40 -11.27 12.48 -19.33
CA MET A 40 -10.03 11.77 -19.70
C MET A 40 -10.23 10.78 -20.85
N GLN A 41 -11.48 10.41 -21.18
CA GLN A 41 -11.84 9.51 -22.29
C GLN A 41 -11.09 8.16 -22.29
N LEU A 42 -10.82 7.61 -21.10
CA LEU A 42 -10.11 6.34 -20.95
C LEU A 42 -11.04 5.17 -21.33
N SER A 43 -10.53 4.22 -22.13
CA SER A 43 -11.29 3.04 -22.53
C SER A 43 -11.44 2.04 -21.37
N ASN A 44 -12.46 1.18 -21.45
CA ASN A 44 -12.62 0.09 -20.48
C ASN A 44 -11.44 -0.90 -20.51
N ASP A 45 -10.85 -1.12 -21.69
CA ASP A 45 -9.66 -1.98 -21.82
C ASP A 45 -8.45 -1.38 -21.08
N TRP A 46 -8.26 -0.05 -21.18
CA TRP A 46 -7.21 0.66 -20.43
C TRP A 46 -7.41 0.51 -18.92
N LYS A 47 -8.64 0.76 -18.44
CA LYS A 47 -8.98 0.62 -17.01
C LYS A 47 -8.77 -0.82 -16.52
N SER A 48 -9.16 -1.81 -17.34
CA SER A 48 -9.03 -3.23 -17.00
C SER A 48 -7.57 -3.67 -16.97
N TYR A 49 -6.73 -3.14 -17.87
CA TYR A 49 -5.29 -3.38 -17.85
C TYR A 49 -4.66 -2.90 -16.54
N VAL A 50 -4.98 -1.69 -16.09
CA VAL A 50 -4.43 -1.14 -14.84
C VAL A 50 -4.84 -2.01 -13.64
N VAL A 51 -6.11 -2.45 -13.58
CA VAL A 51 -6.58 -3.39 -12.55
C VAL A 51 -5.85 -4.73 -12.63
N GLU A 52 -5.58 -5.25 -13.83
CA GLU A 52 -4.88 -6.53 -13.99
C GLU A 52 -3.44 -6.47 -13.49
N HIS A 53 -2.77 -5.35 -13.75
CA HIS A 53 -1.34 -5.14 -13.55
C HIS A 53 -0.96 -4.35 -12.28
N CYS A 54 -1.93 -3.91 -11.47
CA CYS A 54 -1.68 -3.20 -10.19
C CYS A 54 -0.88 -4.03 -9.17
N THR A 55 -0.74 -5.35 -9.37
CA THR A 55 0.04 -6.24 -8.50
C THR A 55 1.40 -6.66 -9.10
N ASP A 56 1.75 -6.18 -10.28
CA ASP A 56 3.02 -6.53 -10.95
C ASP A 56 4.27 -6.14 -10.13
N PRO A 57 4.32 -5.00 -9.40
CA PRO A 57 5.45 -4.68 -8.53
C PRO A 57 5.77 -5.77 -7.51
N ASP A 58 4.73 -6.41 -6.98
CA ASP A 58 4.83 -7.51 -6.02
C ASP A 58 5.47 -8.77 -6.63
N TRP A 59 5.28 -8.99 -7.92
CA TRP A 59 5.83 -10.15 -8.64
C TRP A 59 7.29 -9.96 -9.02
N ARG A 60 7.68 -8.72 -9.32
CA ARG A 60 9.04 -8.42 -9.78
C ARG A 60 9.99 -8.01 -8.66
N LYS A 61 9.54 -7.88 -7.41
CA LYS A 61 10.35 -7.36 -6.29
C LYS A 61 11.59 -8.19 -5.94
N ASP A 62 11.53 -9.50 -6.14
CA ASP A 62 12.66 -10.40 -5.90
C ASP A 62 13.62 -10.48 -7.12
N GLU A 63 13.18 -10.03 -8.28
CA GLU A 63 13.93 -10.12 -9.55
C GLU A 63 14.50 -8.76 -9.99
N THR A 64 13.86 -7.66 -9.60
CA THR A 64 14.20 -6.29 -9.98
C THR A 64 14.98 -5.62 -8.85
N PRO A 65 16.27 -5.30 -9.04
CA PRO A 65 17.07 -4.63 -8.01
C PRO A 65 16.44 -3.32 -7.53
N GLY A 66 16.32 -3.18 -6.21
CA GLY A 66 15.77 -1.98 -5.56
C GLY A 66 14.25 -1.85 -5.62
N GLU A 67 13.54 -2.83 -6.15
CA GLU A 67 12.07 -2.80 -6.19
C GLU A 67 11.47 -3.09 -4.81
N LYS A 68 12.02 -4.07 -4.08
CA LYS A 68 11.51 -4.49 -2.78
C LYS A 68 11.36 -3.32 -1.80
N GLU A 69 12.34 -2.43 -1.75
CA GLU A 69 12.35 -1.30 -0.83
C GLU A 69 11.31 -0.23 -1.20
N LYS A 70 10.72 -0.26 -2.39
CA LYS A 70 9.65 0.67 -2.80
C LYS A 70 8.29 0.34 -2.21
N HIS A 71 8.15 -0.83 -1.59
CA HIS A 71 6.86 -1.33 -1.07
C HIS A 71 6.56 -0.82 0.33
N TYR A 72 7.53 -0.22 1.03
CA TYR A 72 7.36 0.15 2.43
C TYR A 72 8.19 1.38 2.81
N ILE A 73 7.89 1.90 4.00
CA ILE A 73 8.81 2.75 4.76
C ILE A 73 8.62 2.48 6.26
N ASP A 74 9.69 2.12 6.96
CA ASP A 74 9.68 1.99 8.41
C ASP A 74 9.77 3.39 9.04
N ILE A 75 8.73 4.23 8.87
CA ILE A 75 8.81 5.66 9.19
C ILE A 75 9.04 5.91 10.68
N ASP A 76 8.57 5.00 11.53
CA ASP A 76 8.76 5.01 12.99
C ASP A 76 10.16 4.53 13.43
N PHE A 77 11.05 4.18 12.49
CA PHE A 77 12.48 4.06 12.76
C PHE A 77 13.13 5.43 13.01
N TYR A 78 12.69 6.46 12.31
CA TYR A 78 13.33 7.78 12.34
C TYR A 78 12.97 8.52 13.65
N GLU A 79 13.98 9.00 14.38
CA GLU A 79 13.78 9.69 15.66
C GLU A 79 13.00 11.01 15.53
N GLU A 80 13.10 11.66 14.37
CA GLU A 80 12.31 12.85 14.02
C GLU A 80 10.82 12.54 14.03
N PHE A 81 10.41 11.49 13.32
CA PHE A 81 9.02 11.07 13.24
C PHE A 81 8.42 10.84 14.62
N ASN A 82 9.16 10.12 15.48
CA ASN A 82 8.74 9.84 16.86
C ASN A 82 8.65 11.08 17.76
N ARG A 83 9.25 12.20 17.36
CA ARG A 83 9.17 13.49 18.06
C ARG A 83 8.13 14.43 17.44
N GLY A 84 7.39 13.97 16.42
CA GLY A 84 6.42 14.78 15.67
C GLY A 84 7.07 15.73 14.66
N GLU A 85 8.33 15.46 14.28
CA GLU A 85 9.07 16.16 13.23
C GLU A 85 9.14 15.27 11.98
N MET A 86 9.51 15.83 10.82
CA MET A 86 9.66 15.08 9.58
C MET A 86 10.86 15.57 8.79
N ILE A 87 11.67 14.66 8.28
CA ILE A 87 12.65 14.94 7.23
C ILE A 87 12.10 14.33 5.94
N PHE A 88 11.73 15.17 4.99
CA PHE A 88 11.13 14.75 3.72
C PHE A 88 12.18 14.32 2.69
N GLU A 89 13.29 15.05 2.65
CA GLU A 89 14.32 14.86 1.64
C GLU A 89 15.15 13.59 1.92
N LYS A 90 15.22 12.71 0.92
CA LYS A 90 15.97 11.45 1.02
C LYS A 90 17.45 11.71 1.32
N ASP A 91 18.04 12.71 0.65
CA ASP A 91 19.46 13.03 0.80
C ASP A 91 19.81 13.56 2.20
N GLU A 92 18.85 14.22 2.87
CA GLU A 92 19.02 14.66 4.26
C GLU A 92 18.99 13.46 5.22
N LEU A 93 18.05 12.52 5.02
CA LEU A 93 18.05 11.25 5.75
C LEU A 93 19.33 10.44 5.49
N ILE A 94 19.81 10.38 4.25
CA ILE A 94 21.05 9.69 3.88
C ILE A 94 22.24 10.35 4.59
N SER A 95 22.28 11.68 4.63
CA SER A 95 23.34 12.41 5.33
C SER A 95 23.37 12.13 6.82
N LYS A 96 22.21 11.84 7.43
CA LYS A 96 22.07 11.58 8.87
C LYS A 96 22.26 10.11 9.24
N TYR A 97 21.64 9.19 8.50
CA TYR A 97 21.55 7.77 8.84
C TYR A 97 22.42 6.86 7.95
N GLY A 98 22.90 7.38 6.82
CA GLY A 98 23.65 6.63 5.81
C GLY A 98 22.74 5.96 4.78
N GLU A 99 23.22 5.89 3.53
CA GLU A 99 22.44 5.40 2.38
C GLU A 99 21.86 4.01 2.61
N LYS A 100 22.70 3.05 3.03
CA LYS A 100 22.25 1.68 3.26
C LYS A 100 21.10 1.62 4.27
N VAL A 101 21.16 2.40 5.34
CA VAL A 101 20.12 2.41 6.37
C VAL A 101 18.82 2.95 5.79
N VAL A 102 18.87 4.08 5.09
CA VAL A 102 17.67 4.69 4.49
C VAL A 102 17.02 3.74 3.48
N ILE A 103 17.81 3.07 2.64
CA ILE A 103 17.29 2.07 1.70
C ILE A 103 16.69 0.87 2.44
N ASP A 104 17.37 0.33 3.44
CA ASP A 104 16.87 -0.80 4.25
C ASP A 104 15.60 -0.45 5.04
N GLN A 105 15.34 0.84 5.33
CA GLN A 105 14.11 1.30 5.98
C GLN A 105 13.01 1.62 4.98
N GLY A 106 13.20 1.31 3.69
CA GLY A 106 12.18 1.49 2.67
C GLY A 106 12.16 2.90 2.08
N VAL A 107 11.78 2.97 0.81
CA VAL A 107 11.83 4.16 -0.04
C VAL A 107 10.49 4.52 -0.69
N LEU A 108 9.40 3.93 -0.20
CA LEU A 108 8.05 4.13 -0.72
C LEU A 108 7.68 5.61 -0.99
N PRO A 109 7.95 6.59 -0.10
CA PRO A 109 7.58 7.98 -0.38
C PRO A 109 8.19 8.52 -1.68
N TRP A 110 9.46 8.20 -1.91
CA TRP A 110 10.19 8.67 -3.08
C TRP A 110 9.84 7.85 -4.33
N ALA A 111 9.50 6.57 -4.17
CA ALA A 111 8.98 5.75 -5.26
C ALA A 111 7.63 6.26 -5.79
N ILE A 112 6.75 6.75 -4.89
CA ILE A 112 5.50 7.41 -5.28
C ILE A 112 5.79 8.67 -6.10
N MET A 113 6.67 9.55 -5.61
CA MET A 113 7.05 10.78 -6.31
C MET A 113 7.66 10.50 -7.69
N GLU A 114 8.60 9.56 -7.77
CA GLU A 114 9.27 9.19 -9.02
C GLU A 114 8.29 8.61 -10.03
N THR A 115 7.44 7.67 -9.61
CA THR A 115 6.44 7.05 -10.47
C THR A 115 5.41 8.06 -10.98
N TYR A 116 4.99 8.99 -10.13
CA TYR A 116 4.08 10.06 -10.52
C TYR A 116 4.71 10.99 -11.57
N GLN A 117 5.96 11.41 -11.37
CA GLN A 117 6.67 12.24 -12.33
C GLN A 117 6.84 11.51 -13.68
N ASN A 118 7.14 10.22 -13.65
CA ASN A 118 7.23 9.38 -14.84
C ASN A 118 5.87 9.25 -15.56
N LEU A 119 4.77 9.20 -14.81
CA LEU A 119 3.41 9.21 -15.35
C LEU A 119 3.08 10.53 -16.06
N ILE A 120 3.44 11.68 -15.48
CA ILE A 120 3.31 12.99 -16.14
C ILE A 120 4.07 13.01 -17.46
N THR A 121 5.33 12.54 -17.46
CA THR A 121 6.14 12.46 -18.69
C THR A 121 5.48 11.54 -19.72
N ALA A 122 4.97 10.38 -19.30
CA ALA A 122 4.30 9.44 -20.20
C ALA A 122 3.02 10.03 -20.82
N PHE A 123 2.22 10.77 -20.04
CA PHE A 123 1.07 11.51 -20.57
C PHE A 123 1.49 12.61 -21.55
N THR A 124 2.54 13.37 -21.22
CA THR A 124 3.07 14.45 -22.07
C THR A 124 3.54 13.91 -23.43
N GLU A 125 4.19 12.75 -23.42
CA GLU A 125 4.70 12.08 -24.62
C GLU A 125 3.62 11.25 -25.35
N GLN A 126 2.42 11.14 -24.79
CA GLN A 126 1.35 10.25 -25.28
C GLN A 126 1.81 8.79 -25.43
N ASN A 127 2.72 8.35 -24.58
CA ASN A 127 3.28 7.01 -24.62
C ASN A 127 2.36 6.04 -23.86
N GLU A 128 1.38 5.47 -24.56
CA GLU A 128 0.34 4.59 -24.00
C GLU A 128 0.92 3.45 -23.15
N LYS A 129 2.00 2.81 -23.61
CA LYS A 129 2.65 1.72 -22.86
C LYS A 129 3.17 2.20 -21.50
N ASN A 130 3.84 3.36 -21.47
CA ASN A 130 4.37 3.91 -20.23
C ASN A 130 3.27 4.49 -19.34
N ILE A 131 2.20 5.05 -19.92
CA ILE A 131 1.03 5.49 -19.16
C ILE A 131 0.45 4.30 -18.40
N LEU A 132 0.20 3.18 -19.09
CA LEU A 132 -0.32 1.96 -18.49
C LEU A 132 0.62 1.43 -17.39
N LEU A 133 1.92 1.32 -17.68
CA LEU A 133 2.92 0.86 -16.72
C LEU A 133 2.96 1.72 -15.45
N TYR A 134 3.15 3.03 -15.60
CA TYR A 134 3.32 3.92 -14.46
C TYR A 134 2.00 4.15 -13.71
N THR A 135 0.84 4.02 -14.36
CA THR A 135 -0.44 4.02 -13.65
C THR A 135 -0.57 2.77 -12.77
N SER A 136 -0.25 1.58 -13.30
CA SER A 136 -0.30 0.33 -12.52
C SER A 136 0.68 0.34 -11.35
N ASP A 137 1.89 0.84 -11.56
CA ASP A 137 2.90 0.96 -10.51
C ASP A 137 2.50 2.00 -9.46
N LEU A 138 1.95 3.15 -9.88
CA LEU A 138 1.47 4.18 -8.96
C LEU A 138 0.31 3.65 -8.11
N ALA A 139 -0.59 2.85 -8.71
CA ALA A 139 -1.66 2.18 -7.99
C ALA A 139 -1.11 1.35 -6.84
N HIS A 140 -0.16 0.47 -7.13
CA HIS A 140 0.49 -0.37 -6.13
C HIS A 140 1.12 0.42 -4.98
N TYR A 141 1.95 1.42 -5.29
CA TYR A 141 2.66 2.18 -4.26
C TYR A 141 1.74 3.06 -3.41
N ILE A 142 0.71 3.68 -4.03
CA ILE A 142 -0.30 4.42 -3.26
C ILE A 142 -1.04 3.46 -2.33
N GLU A 143 -1.43 2.30 -2.83
CA GLU A 143 -2.14 1.28 -2.06
C GLU A 143 -1.28 0.82 -0.88
N ASP A 144 -0.02 0.43 -1.08
CA ASP A 144 0.91 0.08 0.00
C ASP A 144 1.05 1.20 1.04
N GLY A 145 1.12 2.47 0.60
CA GLY A 145 1.19 3.60 1.53
C GLY A 145 -0.06 3.76 2.41
N SER A 146 -1.21 3.20 2.00
CA SER A 146 -2.41 3.15 2.85
C SER A 146 -2.44 1.98 3.83
N GLN A 147 -1.59 0.97 3.64
CA GLN A 147 -1.52 -0.19 4.52
C GLN A 147 -0.77 0.24 5.79
N PRO A 148 -1.41 0.31 6.98
CA PRO A 148 -0.74 0.79 8.20
C PRO A 148 0.54 0.01 8.55
N GLN A 149 0.60 -1.27 8.20
CA GLN A 149 1.73 -2.16 8.43
C GLN A 149 2.86 -2.01 7.41
N HIS A 150 2.63 -1.40 6.23
CA HIS A 150 3.69 -1.06 5.26
C HIS A 150 4.48 0.18 5.65
N VAL A 151 4.00 0.89 6.67
CA VAL A 151 4.55 2.17 7.08
C VAL A 151 5.05 2.15 8.53
N ILE A 152 5.46 0.97 9.02
CA ILE A 152 5.98 0.75 10.39
C ILE A 152 7.09 -0.32 10.40
N LEU A 153 8.04 -0.17 11.32
CA LEU A 153 9.10 -1.13 11.60
C LEU A 153 8.54 -2.49 12.06
N ASN A 154 7.43 -2.50 12.80
CA ASN A 154 6.83 -3.73 13.31
C ASN A 154 5.83 -4.38 12.32
N TYR A 155 6.05 -4.28 11.01
CA TYR A 155 5.09 -4.67 9.97
C TYR A 155 4.41 -6.04 10.23
N ASN A 156 5.19 -7.06 10.61
CA ASN A 156 4.70 -8.42 10.86
C ASN A 156 4.58 -8.82 12.34
N GLY A 157 4.50 -7.84 13.25
CA GLY A 157 4.19 -8.05 14.67
C GLY A 157 5.25 -8.79 15.49
N LYS A 158 6.46 -8.97 14.97
CA LYS A 158 7.55 -9.68 15.68
C LYS A 158 8.01 -8.93 16.94
N LEU A 159 7.95 -7.60 16.95
CA LEU A 159 8.37 -6.78 18.10
C LEU A 159 7.32 -6.74 19.23
N THR A 160 6.12 -7.26 18.97
CA THR A 160 4.99 -7.27 19.92
C THR A 160 4.41 -8.67 20.15
N ASP A 161 5.17 -9.73 19.82
CA ASP A 161 4.76 -11.14 19.97
C ASP A 161 3.49 -11.53 19.19
N GLN A 162 3.28 -10.91 18.02
CA GLN A 162 2.14 -11.12 17.12
C GLN A 162 2.57 -11.59 15.72
N PRO A 163 3.52 -12.54 15.57
CA PRO A 163 4.04 -12.92 14.26
C PRO A 163 2.92 -13.37 13.31
N GLY A 164 2.99 -12.91 12.07
CA GLY A 164 2.03 -13.27 11.01
C GLY A 164 0.80 -12.36 10.95
N ILE A 165 0.67 -11.34 11.82
CA ILE A 165 -0.48 -10.43 11.79
C ILE A 165 -0.59 -9.68 10.45
N HIS A 166 0.52 -9.41 9.78
CA HIS A 166 0.52 -8.82 8.43
C HIS A 166 -0.40 -9.59 7.49
N GLY A 167 -0.09 -10.87 7.23
CA GLY A 167 -0.91 -11.71 6.35
C GLY A 167 -2.34 -11.95 6.86
N ARG A 168 -2.54 -12.06 8.18
CA ARG A 168 -3.88 -12.23 8.76
C ARG A 168 -4.78 -11.03 8.50
N TYR A 169 -4.28 -9.81 8.69
CA TYR A 169 -5.03 -8.58 8.46
C TYR A 169 -5.19 -8.28 6.97
N GLU A 170 -4.11 -8.37 6.23
CA GLU A 170 -4.02 -7.91 4.86
C GLU A 170 -4.63 -8.87 3.83
N THR A 171 -4.45 -10.17 4.03
CA THR A 171 -4.85 -11.19 3.04
C THR A 171 -6.07 -11.96 3.51
N ASP A 172 -5.98 -12.60 4.68
CA ASP A 172 -7.01 -13.53 5.11
C ASP A 172 -8.29 -12.80 5.56
N MET A 173 -8.16 -11.72 6.33
CA MET A 173 -9.30 -10.90 6.73
C MET A 173 -9.97 -10.24 5.50
N ILE A 174 -9.20 -9.64 4.59
CA ILE A 174 -9.75 -9.04 3.36
C ILE A 174 -10.54 -10.07 2.54
N ARG A 175 -9.99 -11.28 2.35
CA ARG A 175 -10.69 -12.36 1.64
C ARG A 175 -11.99 -12.77 2.34
N ASN A 176 -11.98 -12.88 3.67
CA ASN A 176 -13.15 -13.31 4.43
C ASN A 176 -14.30 -12.28 4.40
N PHE A 177 -13.99 -11.00 4.22
CA PHE A 177 -14.96 -9.90 4.26
C PHE A 177 -15.05 -9.10 2.96
N GLU A 178 -14.62 -9.69 1.84
CA GLU A 178 -14.58 -9.03 0.51
C GLU A 178 -15.92 -8.37 0.15
N MET A 179 -17.03 -9.07 0.37
CA MET A 179 -18.37 -8.56 0.04
C MET A 179 -18.69 -7.28 0.82
N GLU A 180 -18.47 -7.27 2.14
CA GLU A 180 -18.71 -6.08 2.99
C GLU A 180 -17.76 -4.92 2.66
N ILE A 181 -16.57 -5.23 2.16
CA ILE A 181 -15.60 -4.24 1.70
C ILE A 181 -16.10 -3.59 0.41
N ARG A 182 -16.42 -4.40 -0.62
CA ARG A 182 -16.89 -3.92 -1.91
C ARG A 182 -18.17 -3.09 -1.79
N GLU A 183 -19.09 -3.49 -0.92
CA GLU A 183 -20.32 -2.73 -0.62
C GLU A 183 -20.06 -1.34 0.02
N ASP A 184 -18.89 -1.13 0.63
CA ASP A 184 -18.52 0.13 1.30
C ASP A 184 -17.65 1.06 0.45
N MET A 185 -17.11 0.55 -0.67
CA MET A 185 -16.32 1.36 -1.58
C MET A 185 -17.21 2.44 -2.22
N LYS A 186 -16.71 3.68 -2.26
CA LYS A 186 -17.46 4.85 -2.71
C LYS A 186 -16.75 5.54 -3.87
N LEU A 187 -17.55 6.01 -4.81
CA LEU A 187 -17.15 7.03 -5.78
C LEU A 187 -17.05 8.36 -5.04
N ASN A 188 -15.82 8.80 -4.77
CA ASN A 188 -15.52 10.05 -4.08
C ASN A 188 -15.08 11.11 -5.10
N PRO A 189 -15.41 12.39 -4.96
CA PRO A 189 -14.95 13.41 -5.92
C PRO A 189 -13.42 13.36 -6.11
N VAL A 190 -13.00 13.26 -7.38
CA VAL A 190 -11.60 13.34 -7.80
C VAL A 190 -11.16 14.80 -7.71
N GLU A 191 -9.97 15.03 -7.15
CA GLU A 191 -9.41 16.36 -6.93
C GLU A 191 -8.14 16.53 -7.77
N ASP A 192 -7.88 17.77 -8.19
CA ASP A 192 -6.59 18.19 -8.74
C ASP A 192 -5.65 18.48 -7.56
N ILE A 193 -4.67 17.60 -7.36
CA ILE A 193 -3.75 17.58 -6.22
C ILE A 193 -2.35 17.88 -6.73
N GLU A 194 -1.74 18.93 -6.19
CA GLU A 194 -0.31 19.15 -6.28
C GLU A 194 0.42 18.11 -5.41
N LEU A 195 1.10 17.16 -6.04
CA LEU A 195 1.86 16.14 -5.33
C LEU A 195 3.24 16.67 -4.94
N ASP A 196 3.48 16.80 -3.63
CA ASP A 196 4.79 17.04 -3.05
C ASP A 196 5.12 15.99 -1.97
N LEU A 197 6.36 16.00 -1.49
CA LEU A 197 6.77 15.07 -0.43
C LEU A 197 5.97 15.28 0.85
N LYS A 198 5.53 16.51 1.15
CA LYS A 198 4.73 16.78 2.35
C LYS A 198 3.41 16.02 2.27
N PHE A 199 2.72 16.05 1.13
CA PHE A 199 1.50 15.28 0.89
C PHE A 199 1.74 13.78 1.11
N VAL A 200 2.80 13.23 0.50
CA VAL A 200 3.11 11.80 0.60
C VAL A 200 3.41 11.38 2.04
N PHE A 201 4.19 12.17 2.78
CA PHE A 201 4.50 11.87 4.17
C PHE A 201 3.29 12.09 5.11
N ASP A 202 2.42 13.07 4.84
CA ASP A 202 1.16 13.23 5.58
C ASP A 202 0.22 12.03 5.35
N TYR A 203 0.15 11.54 4.11
CA TYR A 203 -0.59 10.32 3.74
C TYR A 203 -0.09 9.09 4.50
N ILE A 204 1.23 8.86 4.47
CA ILE A 204 1.91 7.77 5.18
C ILE A 204 1.76 7.89 6.69
N SER A 205 1.90 9.10 7.26
CA SER A 205 1.72 9.35 8.69
C SER A 205 0.29 9.05 9.16
N ASN A 206 -0.71 9.34 8.33
CA ASN A 206 -2.09 9.01 8.62
C ASN A 206 -2.28 7.48 8.70
N SER A 207 -1.72 6.72 7.76
CA SER A 207 -1.80 5.25 7.78
C SER A 207 -1.04 4.66 8.96
N ASN A 208 0.16 5.15 9.27
CA ASN A 208 0.95 4.76 10.44
C ASN A 208 0.16 4.91 11.75
N SER A 209 -0.60 5.99 11.89
CA SER A 209 -1.38 6.27 13.11
C SER A 209 -2.44 5.21 13.44
N LEU A 210 -2.82 4.36 12.48
CA LEU A 210 -3.84 3.33 12.63
C LEU A 210 -3.28 1.98 13.08
N SER A 211 -1.96 1.77 12.95
CA SER A 211 -1.30 0.52 13.30
C SER A 211 -1.58 0.03 14.73
N PRO A 212 -1.56 0.88 15.78
CA PRO A 212 -1.87 0.43 17.14
C PRO A 212 -3.26 -0.22 17.28
N ILE A 213 -4.24 0.20 16.47
CA ILE A 213 -5.61 -0.35 16.49
C ILE A 213 -5.60 -1.80 16.00
N ILE A 214 -4.84 -2.09 14.94
CA ILE A 214 -4.72 -3.43 14.35
C ILE A 214 -4.05 -4.39 15.36
N PHE A 215 -2.93 -3.98 15.94
CA PHE A 215 -2.23 -4.82 16.93
C PHE A 215 -3.09 -5.08 18.17
N ALA A 216 -3.78 -4.05 18.68
CA ALA A 216 -4.69 -4.22 19.81
C ALA A 216 -5.87 -5.15 19.47
N ALA A 217 -6.40 -5.07 18.24
CA ALA A 217 -7.48 -5.92 17.79
C ALA A 217 -7.07 -7.39 17.67
N ASP A 218 -5.87 -7.67 17.12
CA ASP A 218 -5.31 -9.02 17.00
C ASP A 218 -5.14 -9.69 18.37
N LEU A 219 -4.52 -9.02 19.35
CA LEU A 219 -4.35 -9.56 20.70
C LEU A 219 -5.69 -9.90 21.36
N GLN A 220 -6.69 -9.02 21.20
CA GLN A 220 -8.02 -9.26 21.75
C GLN A 220 -8.74 -10.39 21.03
N ALA A 221 -8.64 -10.46 19.70
CA ALA A 221 -9.24 -11.52 18.90
C ALA A 221 -8.65 -12.88 19.28
N LEU A 222 -7.32 -13.00 19.34
CA LEU A 222 -6.64 -14.24 19.70
C LEU A 222 -6.98 -14.67 21.13
N LYS A 223 -7.01 -13.74 22.09
CA LYS A 223 -7.39 -14.04 23.47
C LYS A 223 -8.80 -14.63 23.60
N ILE A 224 -9.75 -14.20 22.76
CA ILE A 224 -11.16 -14.62 22.84
C ILE A 224 -11.42 -15.87 21.98
N ALA A 225 -10.74 -15.98 20.84
CA ALA A 225 -10.91 -17.08 19.89
C ALA A 225 -10.02 -18.29 20.22
N GLU A 226 -8.97 -18.10 21.02
CA GLU A 226 -7.95 -19.07 21.45
C GLU A 226 -7.10 -19.66 20.31
N ASP A 227 -7.45 -19.38 19.05
CA ASP A 227 -6.77 -19.80 17.84
C ASP A 227 -7.16 -18.88 16.66
N TYR A 228 -6.42 -18.95 15.53
CA TYR A 228 -6.67 -18.16 14.31
C TYR A 228 -7.77 -18.77 13.43
N ASN A 229 -8.93 -19.02 14.03
CA ASN A 229 -10.11 -19.61 13.37
C ASN A 229 -11.10 -18.53 12.88
N GLU A 230 -12.26 -18.93 12.36
CA GLU A 230 -13.31 -18.01 11.89
C GLU A 230 -13.73 -17.00 12.98
N LYS A 231 -13.80 -17.42 14.25
CA LYS A 231 -14.15 -16.53 15.37
C LYS A 231 -13.08 -15.44 15.56
N TYR A 232 -11.80 -15.77 15.38
CA TYR A 232 -10.72 -14.78 15.40
C TYR A 232 -10.94 -13.71 14.32
N TYR A 233 -11.17 -14.13 13.07
CA TYR A 233 -11.36 -13.20 11.96
C TYR A 233 -12.62 -12.34 12.10
N ASN A 234 -13.73 -12.90 12.60
CA ASN A 234 -14.94 -12.16 12.93
C ASN A 234 -14.69 -11.06 13.98
N ILE A 235 -13.88 -11.33 15.01
CA ILE A 235 -13.54 -10.34 16.05
C ILE A 235 -12.57 -9.30 15.52
N LEU A 236 -11.55 -9.73 14.76
CA LEU A 236 -10.58 -8.83 14.13
C LEU A 236 -11.34 -7.83 13.24
N TRP A 237 -12.15 -8.34 12.30
CA TRP A 237 -12.98 -7.50 11.41
C TRP A 237 -13.93 -6.59 12.18
N PHE A 238 -14.65 -7.10 13.19
CA PHE A 238 -15.53 -6.27 13.99
C PHE A 238 -14.82 -5.05 14.59
N LYS A 239 -13.53 -5.19 14.95
CA LYS A 239 -12.72 -4.13 15.56
C LYS A 239 -12.05 -3.22 14.53
N THR A 240 -11.69 -3.74 13.36
CA THR A 240 -10.89 -3.00 12.37
C THR A 240 -11.69 -2.51 11.17
N LYS A 241 -12.90 -3.03 10.91
CA LYS A 241 -13.65 -2.76 9.67
C LYS A 241 -13.76 -1.28 9.30
N TYR A 242 -13.94 -0.39 10.27
CA TYR A 242 -14.07 1.05 9.99
C TYR A 242 -12.76 1.67 9.53
N ILE A 243 -11.63 1.31 10.16
CA ILE A 243 -10.31 1.81 9.74
C ILE A 243 -9.88 1.18 8.41
N THR A 244 -10.20 -0.10 8.19
CA THR A 244 -9.93 -0.81 6.94
C THR A 244 -10.69 -0.16 5.79
N LYS A 245 -12.02 -0.03 5.91
CA LYS A 245 -12.87 0.61 4.91
C LYS A 245 -12.47 2.06 4.63
N LEU A 246 -12.08 2.81 5.67
CA LEU A 246 -11.55 4.16 5.52
C LEU A 246 -10.27 4.16 4.68
N GLN A 247 -9.28 3.33 5.02
CA GLN A 247 -8.00 3.29 4.29
C GLN A 247 -8.20 2.88 2.82
N LEU A 248 -9.03 1.87 2.53
CA LEU A 248 -9.31 1.46 1.15
C LEU A 248 -9.97 2.58 0.32
N ASN A 249 -10.94 3.30 0.91
CA ASN A 249 -11.58 4.45 0.26
C ASN A 249 -10.62 5.63 0.06
N VAL A 250 -9.76 5.91 1.06
CA VAL A 250 -8.74 6.96 0.96
C VAL A 250 -7.73 6.64 -0.13
N ALA A 251 -7.20 5.41 -0.16
CA ALA A 251 -6.28 4.94 -1.20
C ALA A 251 -6.89 5.09 -2.61
N SER A 252 -8.15 4.65 -2.77
CA SER A 252 -8.86 4.76 -4.05
C SER A 252 -9.04 6.22 -4.50
N LYS A 253 -9.45 7.11 -3.58
CA LYS A 253 -9.60 8.54 -3.87
C LYS A 253 -8.26 9.18 -4.24
N VAL A 254 -7.21 8.91 -3.45
CA VAL A 254 -5.87 9.48 -3.68
C VAL A 254 -5.33 8.99 -5.02
N LEU A 255 -5.42 7.70 -5.32
CA LEU A 255 -4.99 7.13 -6.60
C LEU A 255 -5.69 7.79 -7.79
N ALA A 256 -7.03 7.86 -7.77
CA ALA A 256 -7.79 8.49 -8.85
C ALA A 256 -7.42 9.98 -9.01
N SER A 257 -7.25 10.70 -7.90
CA SER A 257 -6.87 12.11 -7.90
C SER A 257 -5.47 12.33 -8.46
N LEU A 258 -4.49 11.49 -8.10
CA LEU A 258 -3.13 11.60 -8.62
C LEU A 258 -3.06 11.24 -10.11
N ILE A 259 -3.76 10.21 -10.57
CA ILE A 259 -3.82 9.90 -12.01
C ILE A 259 -4.41 11.08 -12.80
N TYR A 260 -5.49 11.67 -12.29
CA TYR A 260 -6.12 12.84 -12.90
C TYR A 260 -5.20 14.07 -12.88
N SER A 261 -4.53 14.33 -11.77
CA SER A 261 -3.59 15.45 -11.61
C SER A 261 -2.40 15.29 -12.56
N ALA A 262 -1.83 14.09 -12.68
CA ALA A 262 -0.75 13.82 -13.63
C ALA A 262 -1.16 14.08 -15.08
N TRP A 263 -2.42 13.79 -15.44
CA TRP A 263 -2.96 14.11 -16.75
C TRP A 263 -3.20 15.61 -16.97
N ILE A 264 -3.61 16.35 -15.93
CA ILE A 264 -3.69 17.82 -15.94
C ILE A 264 -2.31 18.43 -16.14
N ASP A 265 -1.33 18.01 -15.34
CA ASP A 265 0.05 18.53 -15.32
C ASP A 265 0.78 18.27 -16.63
N ALA A 266 0.46 17.17 -17.32
CA ALA A 266 0.92 16.89 -18.67
C ALA A 266 0.33 17.85 -19.74
N GLY A 267 -0.56 18.75 -19.33
CA GLY A 267 -1.08 19.85 -20.13
C GLY A 267 -2.48 19.60 -20.73
N LYS A 268 -3.19 18.53 -20.30
CA LYS A 268 -4.42 17.96 -20.91
C LYS A 268 -4.25 17.80 -22.42
N ASN A 269 -4.22 16.57 -22.98
CA ASN A 269 -4.15 16.35 -24.44
C ASN A 269 -5.04 17.38 -25.19
N LYS A 270 -4.41 18.39 -25.80
CA LYS A 270 -5.08 19.39 -26.64
C LYS A 270 -5.29 18.83 -28.03
#